data_AF-C5T7Y3-F1
#
_entry.id   AF-C5T7Y3-F1
#
_cell.length_a   1.000
_cell.length_b   1.000
_cell.length_c   1.000
_cell.angle_alpha   90.00
_cell.angle_beta   90.00
_cell.angle_gamma   90.00
#
_symmetry.space_group_name_H-M   'P 1'
#
loop_
_entity.id
_entity.type
_entity.pdbx_description
1 polymer ?
#
loop_
_entity_poly.entity_id
_entity_poly.type
_entity_poly.pdbx_seq_one_letter_code
_entity_poly.pdbx_strand_id
1 'polypeptide(L)'
;MASIAVAELPPQGRTTYALILSGGPFAHDKDGSVFGNRERILPAHPRGYYREYTVRTPGARDRGARRIVCGGKPRLPDACYYTGDHYASFRKIVD
;
A
#
# COMPACT_ATOMS: atom_id res chain seq x y z
N MET A 1 -0.91 -12.34 -10.16
CA MET A 1 -0.94 -11.82 -8.77
C MET A 1 -2.30 -12.17 -8.16
N ALA A 2 -2.35 -12.60 -6.91
CA ALA A 2 -3.61 -12.91 -6.23
C ALA A 2 -4.37 -11.64 -5.83
N SER A 3 -5.66 -11.77 -5.52
CA SER A 3 -6.50 -10.70 -4.96
C SER A 3 -6.71 -10.89 -3.45
N ILE A 4 -7.14 -9.82 -2.77
CA ILE A 4 -7.60 -9.82 -1.38
C ILE A 4 -8.75 -8.82 -1.25
N ALA A 5 -9.86 -9.21 -0.64
CA ALA A 5 -10.94 -8.28 -0.37
C ALA A 5 -10.55 -7.27 0.72
N VAL A 6 -11.11 -6.05 0.71
CA VAL A 6 -10.86 -5.05 1.77
C VAL A 6 -11.16 -5.64 3.15
N ALA A 7 -12.25 -6.41 3.28
CA ALA A 7 -12.65 -7.06 4.53
C ALA A 7 -11.62 -8.07 5.07
N GLU A 8 -10.82 -8.68 4.19
CA GLU A 8 -9.81 -9.69 4.52
C GLU A 8 -8.45 -9.08 4.87
N LEU A 9 -8.27 -7.76 4.68
CA LEU A 9 -7.07 -7.08 5.13
C LEU A 9 -6.96 -7.14 6.66
N PRO A 10 -5.73 -7.22 7.21
CA PRO A 10 -5.52 -6.98 8.63
C PRO A 10 -6.22 -5.68 9.06
N PRO A 11 -6.74 -5.56 10.29
CA PRO A 11 -7.43 -4.35 10.75
C PRO A 11 -6.66 -3.06 10.46
N GLN A 12 -5.35 -3.06 10.67
CA GLN A 12 -4.47 -1.91 10.38
C GLN A 12 -4.37 -1.61 8.88
N GLY A 13 -4.48 -2.62 8.02
CA GLY A 13 -4.53 -2.47 6.57
C GLY A 13 -5.81 -1.78 6.12
N ARG A 14 -6.96 -2.15 6.70
CA ARG A 14 -8.25 -1.47 6.45
C ARG A 14 -8.20 0.01 6.83
N THR A 15 -7.66 0.32 8.01
CA THR A 15 -7.46 1.71 8.45
C THR A 15 -6.56 2.48 7.49
N THR A 16 -5.43 1.88 7.08
CA THR A 16 -4.49 2.52 6.15
C THR A 16 -5.14 2.77 4.79
N TYR A 17 -5.91 1.80 4.28
CA TYR A 17 -6.64 1.93 3.03
C TYR A 17 -7.64 3.10 3.07
N ALA A 18 -8.44 3.20 4.15
CA ALA A 18 -9.35 4.33 4.35
C ALA A 18 -8.63 5.68 4.39
N LEU A 19 -7.48 5.76 5.08
CA LEU A 19 -6.64 6.97 5.12
C LEU A 19 -6.09 7.35 3.75
N ILE A 20 -5.74 6.39 2.90
CA ILE A 20 -5.28 6.67 1.54
C ILE A 20 -6.39 7.35 0.74
N LEU A 21 -7.62 6.86 0.84
CA LEU A 21 -8.78 7.43 0.16
C LEU A 21 -9.15 8.82 0.72
N SER A 22 -9.03 9.04 2.03
CA SER A 22 -9.27 10.35 2.64
C SER A 22 -8.10 11.34 2.48
N GLY A 23 -6.91 10.85 2.10
CA GLY A 23 -5.72 11.67 1.90
C GLY A 23 -4.90 11.96 3.15
N GLY A 24 -4.94 11.07 4.14
CA GLY A 24 -4.21 11.16 5.40
C GLY A 24 -5.05 11.71 6.56
N PRO A 25 -4.41 12.17 7.64
CA PRO A 25 -2.95 12.25 7.84
C PRO A 25 -2.30 10.86 7.94
N PHE A 26 -1.00 10.79 7.62
CA PHE A 26 -0.22 9.55 7.71
C PHE A 26 0.81 9.63 8.85
N ALA A 27 1.13 8.48 9.42
CA ALA A 27 1.94 8.40 10.64
C ALA A 27 3.45 8.45 10.36
N HIS A 28 3.89 8.13 9.15
CA HIS A 28 5.31 8.09 8.80
C HIS A 28 5.62 8.98 7.61
N ASP A 29 6.78 9.65 7.62
CA ASP A 29 7.24 10.54 6.54
C ASP A 29 7.37 9.86 5.17
N LYS A 30 7.51 8.53 5.17
CA LYS A 30 7.58 7.74 3.94
C LYS A 30 6.21 7.45 3.33
N ASP A 31 5.14 7.64 4.08
CA ASP A 31 3.79 7.39 3.60
C ASP A 31 3.39 8.43 2.55
N GLY A 32 2.97 7.95 1.38
CA GLY A 32 2.74 8.77 0.19
C GLY A 32 3.98 9.01 -0.67
N SER A 33 5.16 8.53 -0.28
CA SER A 33 6.36 8.62 -1.11
C SER A 33 6.28 7.68 -2.32
N VAL A 34 7.03 8.01 -3.38
CA VAL A 34 7.00 7.24 -4.63
C VAL A 34 7.58 5.84 -4.42
N PHE A 35 6.81 4.82 -4.80
CA PHE A 35 7.28 3.45 -4.90
C PHE A 35 7.81 3.19 -6.32
N GLY A 36 9.05 2.70 -6.41
CA GLY A 36 9.76 2.61 -7.69
C GLY A 36 9.37 1.40 -8.57
N ASN A 37 8.75 0.36 -8.01
CA ASN A 37 8.47 -0.91 -8.69
C ASN A 37 9.68 -1.46 -9.47
N ARG A 38 10.87 -1.46 -8.84
CA ARG A 38 12.15 -1.80 -9.52
C ARG A 38 12.21 -3.27 -9.93
N GLU A 39 11.65 -4.12 -9.09
CA GLU A 39 11.52 -5.56 -9.24
C GLU A 39 10.40 -5.93 -10.22
N ARG A 40 9.62 -4.94 -10.69
CA ARG A 40 8.55 -5.08 -11.70
C ARG A 40 7.49 -6.14 -11.33
N ILE A 41 7.20 -6.31 -10.05
CA ILE A 41 6.16 -7.22 -9.57
C ILE A 41 4.75 -6.65 -9.83
N LEU A 42 4.60 -5.33 -9.69
CA LEU A 42 3.37 -4.62 -10.10
C LEU A 42 3.39 -4.35 -11.61
N PRO A 43 2.23 -4.12 -12.27
CA PRO A 43 2.18 -3.71 -13.67
C PRO A 43 3.09 -2.52 -13.99
N ALA A 44 3.61 -2.48 -15.23
CA ALA A 44 4.50 -1.40 -15.65
C ALA A 44 3.71 -0.10 -15.88
N HIS A 45 4.15 0.98 -15.23
CA HIS A 45 3.61 2.33 -15.38
C HIS A 45 4.73 3.37 -15.33
N PRO A 46 4.49 4.62 -15.78
CA PRO A 46 5.47 5.70 -15.68
C PRO A 46 5.98 5.96 -14.25
N ARG A 47 7.20 6.51 -14.15
CA ARG A 47 7.80 6.86 -12.84
C ARG A 47 6.89 7.82 -12.07
N GLY A 48 6.69 7.56 -10.78
CA GLY A 48 5.82 8.37 -9.92
C GLY A 48 4.36 7.91 -9.87
N TYR A 49 3.99 6.91 -10.66
CA TYR A 49 2.64 6.34 -10.66
C TYR A 49 2.28 5.66 -9.33
N TYR A 50 3.22 4.92 -8.73
CA TYR A 50 2.98 4.20 -7.48
C TYR A 50 3.45 4.99 -6.26
N ARG A 51 2.69 4.90 -5.16
CA ARG A 51 3.02 5.44 -3.84
C ARG A 51 2.85 4.39 -2.76
N GLU A 52 3.73 4.39 -1.76
CA GLU A 52 3.68 3.45 -0.64
C GLU A 52 3.11 4.06 0.64
N TYR A 53 2.47 3.21 1.45
CA TYR A 53 1.89 3.57 2.73
C TYR A 53 2.12 2.44 3.73
N THR A 54 2.49 2.81 4.96
CA THR A 54 2.79 1.88 6.04
C THR A 54 1.51 1.27 6.59
N VAL A 55 1.46 -0.05 6.65
CA VAL A 55 0.45 -0.75 7.44
C VAL A 55 1.09 -1.11 8.78
N ARG A 56 0.58 -0.53 9.87
CA ARG A 56 1.15 -0.73 11.20
C ARG A 56 1.15 -2.21 11.58
N THR A 57 2.29 -2.71 12.03
CA THR A 57 2.42 -4.01 12.69
C THR A 57 2.40 -3.79 14.21
N PRO A 58 1.39 -4.32 14.94
CA PRO A 58 1.36 -4.21 16.40
C PRO A 58 2.64 -4.73 17.04
N GLY A 59 3.21 -3.98 18.00
CA GLY A 59 4.44 -4.33 18.71
C GLY A 59 5.75 -4.06 17.95
N ALA A 60 5.71 -3.72 16.67
CA ALA A 60 6.90 -3.30 15.93
C ALA A 60 7.39 -1.93 16.42
N ARG A 61 8.72 -1.80 16.57
CA ARG A 61 9.39 -0.53 16.91
C ARG A 61 9.70 0.33 15.68
N ASP A 62 9.61 -0.27 14.50
CA ASP A 62 9.81 0.35 13.19
C ASP A 62 8.52 0.29 12.36
N ARG A 63 8.61 0.62 11.07
CA ARG A 63 7.48 0.56 10.12
C ARG A 63 6.99 -0.87 9.85
N GLY A 64 7.72 -1.91 10.28
CA GLY A 64 7.45 -3.31 9.95
C GLY A 64 7.54 -3.61 8.44
N ALA A 65 7.14 -4.83 8.06
CA ALA A 65 7.18 -5.32 6.68
C ALA A 65 5.93 -5.01 5.84
N ARG A 66 4.82 -4.59 6.47
CA ARG A 66 3.51 -4.51 5.81
C ARG A 66 3.29 -3.16 5.15
N ARG A 67 2.82 -3.15 3.91
CA ARG A 67 2.54 -1.92 3.15
C ARG A 67 1.30 -2.06 2.30
N ILE A 68 0.70 -0.91 1.99
CA ILE A 68 -0.18 -0.76 0.83
C ILE A 68 0.56 0.10 -0.20
N VAL A 69 0.57 -0.33 -1.45
CA VAL A 69 1.06 0.45 -2.58
C VAL A 69 -0.10 0.76 -3.49
N CYS A 70 -0.35 2.03 -3.78
CA CYS A 70 -1.42 2.46 -4.67
C CYS A 70 -0.86 3.14 -5.92
N GLY A 71 -1.42 2.81 -7.07
CA GLY A 71 -1.14 3.44 -8.35
C GLY A 71 -2.19 4.50 -8.69
N GLY A 72 -1.80 5.49 -9.50
CA GLY A 72 -2.72 6.50 -10.02
C GLY A 72 -2.69 7.81 -9.24
N LYS A 73 -3.80 8.53 -9.25
CA LYS A 73 -3.90 9.84 -8.59
C LYS A 73 -3.97 9.67 -7.06
N PRO A 74 -3.29 10.53 -6.28
CA PRO A 74 -3.49 10.56 -4.82
C PRO A 74 -4.98 10.71 -4.47
N ARG A 75 -5.46 10.00 -3.45
CA ARG A 75 -6.86 9.96 -2.97
C ARG A 75 -7.87 9.32 -3.93
N LEU A 76 -7.52 9.14 -5.20
CA LEU A 76 -8.32 8.46 -6.22
C LEU A 76 -7.44 7.44 -6.96
N PRO A 77 -6.97 6.39 -6.25
CA PRO A 77 -6.07 5.41 -6.84
C PRO A 77 -6.81 4.54 -7.86
N ASP A 78 -6.13 4.22 -8.97
CA ASP A 78 -6.66 3.32 -10.01
C ASP A 78 -6.66 1.86 -9.51
N ALA A 79 -5.67 1.51 -8.68
CA ALA A 79 -5.56 0.23 -8.00
C ALA A 79 -4.64 0.33 -6.77
N CYS A 80 -4.93 -0.48 -5.75
CA CYS A 80 -4.08 -0.64 -4.58
C CYS A 80 -3.69 -2.10 -4.36
N TYR A 81 -2.53 -2.30 -3.77
CA TYR A 81 -1.89 -3.60 -3.59
C TYR A 81 -1.37 -3.72 -2.16
N TYR A 82 -1.67 -4.83 -1.50
CA TYR A 82 -1.15 -5.14 -0.17
C TYR A 82 0.07 -6.06 -0.27
N THR A 83 1.13 -5.73 0.46
CA THR A 83 2.26 -6.63 0.73
C THR A 83 2.36 -6.84 2.24
N GLY A 84 2.54 -8.11 2.64
CA GLY A 84 2.77 -8.50 4.03
C GLY A 84 4.23 -8.79 4.35
N ASP A 85 5.09 -8.79 3.33
CA ASP A 85 6.42 -9.41 3.29
C ASP A 85 7.47 -8.46 2.70
N HIS A 86 7.31 -7.16 2.93
CA HIS A 86 8.26 -6.13 2.54
C HIS A 86 8.56 -6.13 1.02
N TYR A 87 7.48 -6.05 0.23
CA TYR A 87 7.49 -5.97 -1.23
C TYR A 87 7.92 -7.25 -1.97
N ALA A 88 8.13 -8.37 -1.28
CA ALA A 88 8.48 -9.65 -1.91
C ALA A 88 7.29 -10.25 -2.69
N SER A 89 6.06 -10.05 -2.23
CA SER A 89 4.85 -10.39 -2.95
C SER A 89 3.74 -9.35 -2.74
N PHE A 90 2.77 -9.37 -3.65
CA PHE A 90 1.63 -8.45 -3.61
C PHE A 90 0.32 -9.20 -3.83
N ARG A 91 -0.75 -8.66 -3.24
CA ARG A 91 -2.13 -9.00 -3.55
C ARG A 91 -2.88 -7.75 -3.93
N LYS A 92 -3.63 -7.78 -5.04
CA LYS A 92 -4.47 -6.66 -5.46
C LYS A 92 -5.67 -6.55 -4.51
N ILE A 93 -5.87 -5.37 -3.94
CA ILE A 93 -7.03 -5.09 -3.09
C ILE A 93 -8.25 -4.92 -4.00
N VAL A 94 -9.32 -5.64 -3.68
CA VAL A 94 -10.62 -5.58 -4.37
C VAL A 94 -11.72 -5.34 -3.33
N ASP A 95 -12.84 -4.76 -3.75
CA ASP A 95 -14.04 -4.65 -2.92
C ASP A 95 -14.85 -5.96 -2.97
#